data_AF-A0A6N7G1M7-F1
#
_entry.id   AF-A0A6N7G1M7-F1
#
_cell.length_a   1.000
_cell.length_b   1.000
_cell.length_c   1.000
_cell.angle_alpha   90.00
_cell.angle_beta   90.00
_cell.angle_gamma   90.00
#
_symmetry.space_group_name_H-M   'P 1'
#
loop_
_entity.id
_entity.type
_entity.pdbx_description
1 polymer ?
#
loop_
_entity_poly.entity_id
_entity_poly.type
_entity_poly.pdbx_seq_one_letter_code
_entity_poly.pdbx_strand_id
1 'polypeptide(L)' 'MSYDFRCRDAGAPSCGAHITAESEPELREKLAEHLRKHDVETPNETLLDHLVASAEQR' A
#
# COMPACT_ATOMS: atom_id res chain seq x y z
N MET A 1 10.98 -6.02 -11.25
CA MET A 1 10.94 -5.34 -9.94
C MET A 1 9.61 -5.70 -9.33
N SER A 2 9.63 -6.38 -8.21
CA SER A 2 8.46 -6.72 -7.43
C SER A 2 8.40 -5.78 -6.23
N TYR A 3 7.21 -5.29 -5.92
CA TYR A 3 6.94 -4.45 -4.76
C TYR A 3 6.37 -5.32 -3.65
N ASP A 4 6.91 -5.17 -2.44
CA ASP A 4 6.45 -5.80 -1.21
C ASP A 4 6.00 -4.70 -0.25
N PHE A 5 4.69 -4.57 -0.05
CA PHE A 5 4.13 -3.60 0.89
C PHE A 5 3.50 -4.31 2.09
N ARG A 6 3.81 -3.83 3.28
CA ARG A 6 3.25 -4.33 4.52
C ARG A 6 2.65 -3.16 5.29
N CYS A 7 1.37 -3.30 5.66
CA CYS A 7 0.64 -2.23 6.33
C CYS A 7 1.25 -1.90 7.71
N ARG A 8 1.87 -2.89 8.36
CA ARG A 8 2.66 -2.69 9.58
C ARG A 8 3.82 -1.71 9.39
N ASP A 9 4.55 -1.80 8.27
CA ASP A 9 5.70 -0.95 7.97
C ASP A 9 5.26 0.49 7.62
N ALA A 10 4.03 0.65 7.13
CA ALA A 10 3.39 1.95 6.94
C ALA A 10 2.80 2.58 8.23
N GLY A 11 3.05 1.98 9.40
CA GLY A 11 2.59 2.52 10.68
C GLY A 11 1.21 2.04 11.14
N ALA A 12 0.61 1.04 10.49
CA ALA A 12 -0.60 0.37 10.95
C ALA A 12 -0.27 -1.02 11.53
N PRO A 13 0.30 -1.12 12.75
CA PRO A 13 0.79 -2.39 13.32
C PRO A 13 -0.33 -3.41 13.58
N SER A 14 -1.56 -2.94 13.74
CA SER A 14 -2.76 -3.80 13.88
C SER A 14 -3.20 -4.41 12.56
N CYS A 15 -2.69 -3.93 11.42
CA CYS A 15 -3.02 -4.43 10.10
C CYS A 15 -1.93 -5.39 9.61
N GLY A 16 -2.24 -6.69 9.60
CA GLY A 16 -1.38 -7.74 9.05
C GLY A 16 -1.41 -7.86 7.53
N ALA A 17 -1.91 -6.86 6.80
CA ALA A 17 -2.03 -6.92 5.36
C ALA A 17 -0.66 -6.83 4.68
N HIS A 18 -0.47 -7.74 3.73
CA HIS A 18 0.71 -7.84 2.89
C HIS A 18 0.24 -7.80 1.43
N ILE A 19 0.72 -6.80 0.69
CA ILE A 19 0.37 -6.54 -0.69
C ILE A 19 1.64 -6.67 -1.51
N THR A 20 1.63 -7.60 -2.47
CA THR A 20 2.70 -7.73 -3.45
C THR A 20 2.20 -7.27 -4.81
N ALA A 21 3.07 -6.61 -5.58
CA ALA A 21 2.75 -6.17 -6.93
C ALA A 21 3.95 -6.28 -7.86
N GLU A 22 3.72 -6.51 -9.15
CA GLU A 22 4.79 -6.58 -10.16
C GLU A 22 5.12 -5.23 -10.78
N SER A 23 4.37 -4.19 -10.42
CA SER A 23 4.50 -2.83 -10.94
C SER A 23 3.88 -1.83 -9.97
N GLU A 24 4.40 -0.60 -9.97
CA GLU A 24 3.85 0.51 -9.18
C GLU A 24 2.35 0.79 -9.40
N PRO A 25 1.82 0.85 -10.65
CA PRO A 25 0.38 1.04 -10.85
C PRO A 25 -0.45 -0.06 -10.20
N GLU A 26 -0.03 -1.32 -10.32
CA GLU A 26 -0.72 -2.45 -9.67
C GLU A 26 -0.67 -2.32 -8.14
N LEU A 27 0.47 -1.87 -7.58
CA LEU A 27 0.60 -1.61 -6.15
C LEU A 27 -0.38 -0.53 -5.70
N ARG A 28 -0.48 0.58 -6.44
CA ARG A 28 -1.40 1.69 -6.14
C ARG A 28 -2.85 1.23 -6.15
N GLU A 29 -3.26 0.41 -7.11
CA GLU A 29 -4.63 -0.12 -7.17
C GLU A 29 -4.93 -1.02 -5.96
N LYS A 30 -4.03 -1.95 -5.62
CA LYS A 30 -4.20 -2.83 -4.46
C LYS A 30 -4.19 -2.06 -3.13
N LEU A 31 -3.33 -1.05 -3.01
CA LEU A 31 -3.31 -0.15 -1.84
C LEU A 31 -4.62 0.62 -1.72
N ALA A 32 -5.13 1.19 -2.82
CA ALA A 32 -6.38 1.93 -2.81
C ALA A 32 -7.57 1.04 -2.42
N GLU A 33 -7.64 -0.19 -2.93
CA GLU A 33 -8.65 -1.16 -2.51
C GLU A 33 -8.52 -1.54 -1.03
N HIS A 34 -7.30 -1.76 -0.56
CA HIS A 34 -7.06 -2.10 0.84
C HIS A 34 -7.43 -0.96 1.80
N LEU A 35 -7.12 0.28 1.44
CA LEU A 35 -7.41 1.48 2.24
C LEU A 35 -8.91 1.67 2.47
N ARG A 36 -9.78 1.24 1.55
CA ARG A 36 -11.24 1.22 1.77
C ARG A 36 -11.65 0.38 2.98
N LYS A 37 -10.88 -0.65 3.35
CA LYS A 37 -11.13 -1.47 4.56
C LYS A 37 -10.80 -0.72 5.86
N HIS A 38 -10.06 0.38 5.76
CA HIS A 38 -9.73 1.28 6.88
C HIS A 38 -10.60 2.54 6.88
N ASP A 39 -11.77 2.50 6.22
CA ASP A 39 -12.68 3.65 6.09
C ASP A 39 -12.07 4.84 5.30
N VAL A 40 -10.98 4.59 4.56
CA VAL A 40 -10.37 5.58 3.67
C VAL A 40 -11.02 5.41 2.29
N GLU A 41 -12.19 6.05 2.11
CA GLU A 41 -12.95 5.96 0.86
C GLU A 41 -12.19 6.55 -0.34
N THR A 42 -11.44 7.63 -0.10
CA THR A 42 -10.64 8.31 -1.14
C THR A 42 -9.20 8.53 -0.64
N PRO A 43 -8.29 7.59 -0.92
CA PRO A 43 -6.86 7.81 -0.70
C PRO A 43 -6.40 9.02 -1.51
N ASN A 44 -5.77 9.99 -0.86
CA ASN A 44 -5.13 11.07 -1.61
C ASN A 44 -3.84 10.55 -2.29
N GLU A 45 -3.44 11.20 -3.39
CA GLU A 45 -2.27 10.77 -4.17
C GLU A 45 -0.98 10.78 -3.33
N THR A 46 -0.83 11.74 -2.40
CA THR A 46 0.32 11.83 -1.50
C THR A 46 0.43 10.63 -0.56
N LEU A 47 -0.69 10.13 -0.05
CA LEU A 47 -0.75 8.96 0.81
C LEU A 47 -0.36 7.71 0.02
N LEU A 48 -0.94 7.53 -1.17
CA LEU A 48 -0.56 6.41 -2.05
C LEU A 48 0.92 6.46 -2.40
N ASP A 49 1.46 7.64 -2.71
CA ASP A 49 2.88 7.82 -3.01
C ASP A 49 3.78 7.47 -1.82
N HIS A 50 3.41 7.92 -0.62
CA HIS A 50 4.13 7.56 0.61
C HIS A 50 4.08 6.06 0.91
N LEU A 51 2.93 5.41 0.67
CA LEU A 51 2.77 3.96 0.86
C LEU A 51 3.59 3.16 -0.16
N VAL A 52 3.59 3.60 -1.42
CA VAL A 52 4.43 3.03 -2.48
C VAL A 52 5.91 3.21 -2.14
N ALA A 53 6.32 4.39 -1.65
CA ALA A 53 7.69 4.65 -1.22
C ALA A 53 8.10 3.83 0.02
N SER A 54 7.14 3.45 0.85
CA SER A 54 7.36 2.57 2.01
C SER A 54 7.41 1.08 1.62
N ALA A 55 7.03 0.73 0.38
CA ALA A 55 7.12 -0.63 -0.12
C ALA A 55 8.57 -0.98 -0.50
N GLU A 56 9.01 -2.18 -0.12
CA GLU A 56 10.32 -2.67 -0.51
C GLU A 56 10.31 -3.11 -1.99
N GLN A 57 11.26 -2.62 -2.78
CA GLN A 57 11.46 -3.05 -4.16
C GLN A 57 12.46 -4.21 -4.18
N ARG A 58 12.02 -5.39 -4.62
CA ARG A 58 12.82 -6.63 -4.69
C ARG A 58 12.93 -7.15 -6.12
#